data_AF-A0A967WUQ8-F1
#
_entry.id   AF-A0A967WUQ8-F1
#
_cell.length_a   1.000
_cell.length_b   1.000
_cell.length_c   1.000
_cell.angle_alpha   90.00
_cell.angle_beta   90.00
_cell.angle_gamma   90.00
#
_symmetry.space_group_name_H-M   'P 1'
#
loop_
_entity.id
_entity.type
_entity.pdbx_description
1 polymer ?
#
loop_
_entity_poly.entity_id
_entity_poly.type
_entity_poly.pdbx_seq_one_letter_code
_entity_poly.pdbx_strand_id
1 'polypeptide(L)'
;MTFQRARGDDWWFHARGVPGAHVIVRAQGKSLFPDTIRRAAELAAYYSRSRGEANVAVDYTRRRQVRRIRGAAPGLVSYAGEQTVRVTPRGPDED
;
A
#
# COMPACT_ATOMS: atom_id res chain seq x y z
N MET A 1 -5.14 -11.53 -0.97
CA MET A 1 -5.04 -11.27 0.50
C MET A 1 -5.80 -10.04 0.99
N THR A 2 -5.70 -8.88 0.33
CA THR A 2 -6.28 -7.58 0.72
C THR A 2 -7.73 -7.61 1.22
N PHE A 3 -8.59 -8.41 0.60
CA PHE A 3 -10.03 -8.42 0.93
C PHE A 3 -10.45 -9.59 1.84
N GLN A 4 -9.63 -10.63 1.98
CA GLN A 4 -9.96 -11.83 2.76
C GLN A 4 -9.49 -11.76 4.21
N ARG A 5 -8.40 -11.03 4.51
CA ARG A 5 -7.83 -10.96 5.88
C ARG A 5 -7.83 -9.57 6.52
N ALA A 6 -7.96 -8.50 5.72
CA ALA A 6 -7.93 -7.14 6.23
C ALA A 6 -9.33 -6.66 6.64
N ARG A 7 -9.41 -5.98 7.78
CA ARG A 7 -10.60 -5.28 8.28
C ARG A 7 -10.73 -3.91 7.62
N GLY A 8 -11.93 -3.31 7.69
CA GLY A 8 -12.21 -2.01 7.07
C GLY A 8 -11.29 -0.88 7.53
N ASP A 9 -10.85 -0.94 8.79
CA ASP A 9 -10.00 0.10 9.39
C ASP A 9 -8.50 -0.22 9.35
N ASP A 10 -8.10 -1.30 8.71
CA ASP A 10 -6.69 -1.53 8.41
C ASP A 10 -6.22 -0.54 7.33
N TRP A 11 -4.92 -0.30 7.28
CA TRP A 11 -4.33 0.58 6.28
C TRP A 11 -3.84 -0.22 5.09
N TRP A 12 -4.10 0.29 3.89
CA TRP A 12 -3.69 -0.27 2.62
C TRP A 12 -2.69 0.66 1.95
N PHE A 13 -1.68 0.08 1.32
CA PHE A 13 -0.60 0.77 0.62
C PHE A 13 -0.38 0.13 -0.76
N HIS A 14 -0.04 0.96 -1.75
CA HIS A 14 0.33 0.51 -3.09
C HIS A 14 1.15 1.57 -3.83
N ALA A 15 2.12 1.13 -4.65
CA ALA A 15 2.90 2.02 -5.49
C ALA A 15 2.01 2.71 -6.54
N ARG A 16 2.08 4.04 -6.61
CA ARG A 16 1.15 4.84 -7.42
C ARG A 16 1.42 4.65 -8.91
N GLY A 17 0.38 4.35 -9.68
CA GLY A 17 0.42 4.32 -11.14
C GLY A 17 1.19 3.15 -11.77
N VAL A 18 1.72 2.22 -10.97
CA VAL A 18 2.48 1.07 -11.45
C VAL A 18 1.96 -0.23 -10.86
N PRO A 19 2.08 -1.38 -11.55
CA PRO A 19 1.75 -2.67 -10.95
C PRO A 19 2.65 -2.96 -9.74
N GLY A 20 2.05 -3.40 -8.63
CA GLY A 20 2.78 -3.79 -7.44
C GLY A 20 1.93 -4.55 -6.42
N ALA A 21 2.56 -4.93 -5.31
CA ALA A 21 1.87 -5.60 -4.22
C ALA A 21 0.98 -4.64 -3.43
N HIS A 22 -0.16 -5.15 -2.97
CA HIS A 22 -0.93 -4.50 -1.92
C HIS A 22 -0.33 -4.84 -0.55
N VAL A 23 0.14 -3.83 0.16
CA VAL A 23 0.62 -3.98 1.54
C VAL A 23 -0.49 -3.57 2.51
N ILE A 24 -0.70 -4.37 3.55
CA ILE A 24 -1.71 -4.12 4.59
C ILE A 24 -1.03 -4.00 5.95
N VAL A 25 -1.29 -2.90 6.66
CA VAL A 25 -0.94 -2.74 8.07
C VAL A 25 -2.19 -2.93 8.91
N ARG A 26 -2.19 -3.97 9.76
CA ARG A 26 -3.28 -4.27 10.68
C ARG A 26 -3.18 -3.37 11.90
N ALA A 27 -3.97 -2.30 11.92
CA ALA A 27 -3.89 -1.26 12.95
C ALA A 27 -5.07 -1.27 13.95
N GLN A 28 -6.07 -2.14 13.74
CA GLN A 28 -7.24 -2.25 14.63
C GLN A 28 -7.92 -0.88 14.89
N GLY A 29 -8.06 -0.05 13.86
CA GLY A 29 -8.67 1.29 13.98
C GLY A 29 -7.69 2.41 14.31
N LYS A 30 -6.49 2.10 14.81
CA LYS A 30 -5.52 3.12 15.22
C LYS A 30 -4.88 3.84 14.03
N SER A 31 -4.39 5.05 14.29
CA SER A 31 -3.48 5.77 13.38
C SER A 31 -2.12 5.08 13.36
N LEU A 32 -1.37 5.26 12.28
CA LEU A 32 -0.02 4.73 12.15
C LEU A 32 1.00 5.76 12.62
N PHE A 33 2.08 5.29 13.25
CA PHE A 33 3.26 6.11 13.48
C PHE A 33 3.97 6.39 12.13
N PRO A 34 4.66 7.55 11.99
CA PRO A 34 5.38 7.88 10.77
C PRO A 34 6.32 6.77 10.27
N ASP A 35 7.04 6.11 11.18
CA ASP A 35 7.95 5.02 10.83
C ASP A 35 7.22 3.79 10.28
N THR A 36 6.03 3.48 10.79
CA THR A 36 5.20 2.40 10.26
C THR A 36 4.69 2.72 8.86
N ILE A 37 4.31 3.98 8.60
CA ILE A 37 3.92 4.45 7.26
C ILE A 37 5.10 4.32 6.30
N ARG A 38 6.27 4.81 6.70
CA ARG A 38 7.51 4.72 5.92
C ARG A 38 7.82 3.26 5.59
N ARG A 39 7.89 2.37 6.58
CA ARG A 39 8.25 0.97 6.39
C ARG A 39 7.26 0.23 5.49
N ALA A 40 5.96 0.45 5.68
CA ALA A 40 4.94 -0.15 4.83
C ALA A 40 5.03 0.36 3.38
N ALA A 41 5.32 1.65 3.21
CA ALA A 41 5.51 2.24 1.88
C ALA A 41 6.77 1.72 1.19
N GLU A 42 7.88 1.58 1.90
CA GLU A 42 9.13 1.00 1.37
C GLU A 42 8.91 -0.41 0.83
N LEU A 43 8.17 -1.24 1.56
CA LEU A 43 7.79 -2.58 1.11
C LEU A 43 6.86 -2.54 -0.12
N ALA A 44 5.88 -1.64 -0.14
CA ALA A 44 4.99 -1.48 -1.29
C ALA A 44 5.78 -1.05 -2.55
N ALA A 45 6.75 -0.15 -2.39
CA ALA A 45 7.64 0.28 -3.45
C ALA A 45 8.59 -0.84 -3.89
N TYR A 46 9.16 -1.60 -2.95
CA TYR A 46 10.05 -2.72 -3.22
C TYR A 46 9.36 -3.84 -4.00
N TYR A 47 8.13 -4.19 -3.65
CA TYR A 47 7.33 -5.19 -4.37
C TYR A 47 6.51 -4.60 -5.54
N SER A 48 7.00 -3.52 -6.15
CA SER A 48 6.40 -2.89 -7.34
C SER A 48 7.34 -2.93 -8.54
N ARG A 49 6.82 -2.56 -9.72
CA ARG A 49 7.66 -2.34 -10.90
C ARG A 49 8.65 -1.17 -10.77
N SER A 50 8.46 -0.28 -9.79
CA SER A 50 9.36 0.86 -9.53
C SER A 50 10.46 0.55 -8.51
N ARG A 51 10.74 -0.73 -8.19
CA ARG A 51 11.77 -1.14 -7.21
C ARG A 51 13.16 -0.54 -7.46
N GLY A 52 13.52 -0.24 -8.70
CA GLY A 52 14.82 0.34 -9.06
C GLY A 52 14.91 1.88 -8.92
N GLU A 53 13.80 2.55 -8.62
CA GLU A 53 13.76 4.01 -8.52
C GLU A 53 14.08 4.48 -7.10
N ALA A 54 14.84 5.57 -6.97
CA ALA A 54 15.20 6.11 -5.65
C ALA A 54 14.05 6.88 -4.97
N ASN A 55 12.97 7.19 -5.68
CA ASN A 55 11.89 8.05 -5.20
C ASN A 55 10.52 7.62 -5.75
N VAL A 56 9.98 6.55 -5.15
CA VAL A 56 8.70 5.96 -5.54
C VAL A 56 7.57 6.63 -4.76
N ALA A 57 6.54 7.09 -5.48
CA ALA A 57 5.30 7.56 -4.87
C ALA A 57 4.44 6.36 -4.45
N VAL A 58 4.04 6.32 -3.18
CA VAL A 58 3.20 5.27 -2.61
C VAL A 58 1.95 5.90 -2.03
N ASP A 59 0.80 5.44 -2.49
CA ASP A 59 -0.49 5.86 -1.96
C ASP A 59 -0.88 4.95 -0.80
N TYR A 60 -1.49 5.55 0.22
CA TYR A 60 -2.06 4.81 1.34
C TYR A 60 -3.39 5.39 1.78
N THR A 61 -4.28 4.50 2.21
CA THR A 61 -5.63 4.84 2.66
C THR A 61 -6.17 3.75 3.58
N ARG A 62 -7.32 3.97 4.22
CA ARG A 62 -8.04 2.91 4.93
C ARG A 62 -8.56 1.87 3.93
N ARG A 63 -8.43 0.59 4.24
CA ARG A 63 -8.88 -0.52 3.39
C ARG A 63 -10.35 -0.39 2.99
N ARG A 64 -11.23 0.17 3.84
CA ARG A 64 -12.65 0.42 3.52
C ARG A 64 -12.86 1.35 2.32
N GLN A 65 -11.88 2.20 2.00
CA GLN A 65 -11.91 3.07 0.82
C GLN A 65 -11.45 2.35 -0.46
N VAL A 66 -10.85 1.15 -0.33
CA VAL A 66 -10.40 0.34 -1.46
C VAL A 66 -11.53 -0.60 -1.90
N ARG A 67 -11.87 -0.57 -3.18
CA ARG A 67 -12.93 -1.37 -3.79
C ARG A 67 -12.39 -2.16 -4.97
N ARG A 68 -12.86 -3.39 -5.13
CA ARG A 68 -12.59 -4.16 -6.35
C ARG A 68 -13.38 -3.54 -7.50
N ILE A 69 -12.76 -3.42 -8.66
CA ILE A 69 -13.48 -3.05 -9.88
C ILE A 69 -14.16 -4.31 -10.42
N ARG A 70 -15.49 -4.31 -10.49
CA ARG A 70 -16.25 -5.47 -10.99
C ARG A 70 -15.96 -5.69 -12.47
N GLY A 71 -15.68 -6.94 -12.84
CA GLY A 71 -15.35 -7.32 -14.22
C GLY A 71 -13.91 -7.02 -14.65
N ALA A 72 -13.10 -6.38 -13.81
CA ALA A 72 -11.69 -6.15 -14.10
C ALA A 72 -10.80 -7.34 -13.75
N ALA A 73 -9.56 -7.30 -14.22
CA ALA A 73 -8.53 -8.29 -13.90
C ALA A 73 -8.34 -8.42 -12.37
N PRO A 74 -8.04 -9.65 -11.86
CA PRO A 74 -7.77 -9.87 -10.45
C PRO A 74 -6.69 -8.93 -9.91
N GLY A 75 -6.95 -8.31 -8.76
CA GLY A 75 -6.03 -7.36 -8.12
C GLY A 75 -6.27 -5.90 -8.51
N LEU A 76 -7.00 -5.61 -9.59
CA LEU A 76 -7.35 -4.24 -9.94
C LEU A 76 -8.38 -3.66 -8.98
N VAL A 77 -8.06 -2.48 -8.42
CA VAL A 77 -8.85 -1.80 -7.41
C VAL A 77 -9.02 -0.33 -7.74
N SER A 78 -10.13 0.25 -7.29
CA SER A 78 -10.29 1.70 -7.13
C SER A 78 -10.15 2.07 -5.66
N TYR A 79 -9.68 3.28 -5.39
CA TYR A 79 -9.55 3.84 -4.05
C TYR A 79 -9.75 5.35 -4.10
N ALA A 80 -9.98 5.97 -2.94
CA ALA A 80 -10.20 7.40 -2.81
C ALA A 80 -9.75 7.88 -1.43
N GLY A 81 -9.50 9.19 -1.30
CA GLY A 81 -9.10 9.80 -0.04
C GLY A 81 -7.71 9.36 0.42
N GLU A 82 -6.87 8.95 -0.51
CA GLU A 82 -5.50 8.56 -0.27
C GLU A 82 -4.61 9.74 0.13
N GLN A 83 -3.57 9.40 0.88
CA GLN A 83 -2.40 10.24 1.06
C GLN A 83 -1.24 9.60 0.31
N THR A 84 -0.28 10.42 -0.14
CA THR A 84 0.89 9.93 -0.86
C THR A 84 2.15 10.23 -0.05
N VAL A 85 3.03 9.24 0.08
CA VAL A 85 4.39 9.38 0.61
C VAL A 85 5.40 8.97 -0.45
N ARG A 86 6.59 9.59 -0.43
CA ARG A 86 7.69 9.25 -1.32
C ARG A 86 8.77 8.52 -0.54
N VAL A 87 9.20 7.37 -1.04
CA VAL A 87 10.18 6.50 -0.37
C VAL A 87 11.17 5.92 -1.38
N THR A 88 12.37 5.64 -0.90
CA THR A 88 13.31 4.75 -1.59
C THR A 88 12.95 3.31 -1.22
N PRO A 89 12.75 2.40 -2.19
CA PRO A 89 12.46 0.99 -1.92
C PRO A 89 13.50 0.36 -0.97
N ARG A 90 13.03 -0.35 0.05
CA ARG A 90 13.86 -1.18 0.94
C ARG A 90 13.21 -2.54 1.13
N GLY A 91 14.01 -3.59 1.06
CA GLY A 91 13.58 -4.96 1.23
C GLY A 91 13.16 -5.29 2.67
N PRO A 92 12.54 -6.46 2.88
CA PRO A 92 12.08 -6.92 4.20
C PRO A 92 13.23 -7.20 5.17
N ASP A 93 14.41 -7.55 4.67
CA ASP A 93 15.59 -7.90 5.48
C ASP A 93 16.56 -6.72 5.68
N GLU A 94 16.19 -5.54 5.16
CA GLU A 94 16.98 -4.31 5.25
C GLU A 94 16.32 -3.36 6.26
N ASP A 95 16.97 -3.13 7.41
CA ASP A 95 16.61 -2.12 8.41
C ASP A 95 17.74 -1.09 8.58
#